data_AF-A0A0G1R3R7-F1
#
_entry.id   AF-A0A0G1R3R7-F1
#
_cell.length_a   1.000
_cell.length_b   1.000
_cell.length_c   1.000
_cell.angle_alpha   90.00
_cell.angle_beta   90.00
_cell.angle_gamma   90.00
#
_symmetry.space_group_name_H-M   'P 1'
#
loop_
_entity.id
_entity.type
_entity.pdbx_description
1 polymer ?
#
loop_
_entity_poly.entity_id
_entity_poly.type
_entity_poly.pdbx_seq_one_letter_code
_entity_poly.pdbx_strand_id
1 'polypeptide(L)'
;MATYGVGLTSKQYFLTISTVLFKPIRGQSAMKGLIVFVLGMVFLALALIPTWGYLLVYHLLSPEGFWQKFVIFGIGVYLLGGIQIILLVLCVALVWVMATKG
;
A
#
# COMPACT_ATOMS: atom_id res chain seq x y z
N MET A 1 -21.80 28.46 20.95
CA MET A 1 -23.06 28.14 20.24
C MET A 1 -22.72 27.73 18.83
N ALA A 2 -23.32 26.64 18.39
CA ALA A 2 -23.08 25.98 17.12
C ALA A 2 -23.53 26.81 15.91
N THR A 3 -22.69 26.87 14.88
CA THR A 3 -23.11 27.24 13.51
C THR A 3 -22.85 26.04 12.62
N TYR A 4 -23.55 24.93 12.88
CA TYR A 4 -23.69 23.83 11.93
C TYR A 4 -24.77 24.23 10.93
N GLY A 5 -24.37 24.64 9.74
CA GLY A 5 -25.32 24.81 8.66
C GLY A 5 -24.80 25.70 7.55
N VAL A 6 -24.12 25.11 6.57
CA VAL A 6 -24.37 25.35 5.14
C VAL A 6 -23.91 24.09 4.40
N GLY A 7 -24.78 23.51 3.56
CA GLY A 7 -24.50 22.30 2.81
C GLY A 7 -23.26 22.43 1.93
N LEU A 8 -22.23 21.64 2.22
CA LEU A 8 -21.11 21.47 1.32
C LEU A 8 -21.58 20.60 0.15
N THR A 9 -21.47 21.12 -1.06
CA THR A 9 -21.73 20.34 -2.27
C THR A 9 -20.71 19.20 -2.38
N SER A 10 -21.07 18.09 -3.03
CA SER A 10 -20.17 16.91 -3.19
C SER A 10 -18.78 17.26 -3.74
N LYS A 11 -18.69 18.33 -4.55
CA LYS A 11 -17.42 18.88 -5.05
C LYS A 11 -16.53 19.46 -3.95
N GLN A 12 -17.09 20.10 -2.93
CA GLN A 12 -16.30 20.66 -1.84
C GLN A 12 -15.76 19.57 -0.92
N TYR A 13 -16.52 18.50 -0.65
CA TYR A 13 -15.99 17.33 0.05
C TYR A 13 -14.82 16.69 -0.72
N PHE A 14 -14.98 16.53 -2.04
CA PHE A 14 -13.92 15.98 -2.90
C PHE A 14 -12.66 16.86 -2.90
N LEU A 15 -12.81 18.19 -2.94
CA LEU A 15 -11.70 19.14 -2.88
C LEU A 15 -11.02 19.18 -1.50
N THR A 16 -11.78 19.08 -0.41
CA THR A 16 -11.20 19.01 0.95
C THR A 16 -10.47 17.69 1.16
N ILE A 17 -11.02 16.57 0.69
CA ILE A 17 -10.34 15.27 0.77
C ILE A 17 -9.09 15.30 -0.11
N SER A 18 -9.16 15.79 -1.36
CA SER A 18 -7.99 15.80 -2.24
C SER A 18 -6.87 16.71 -1.72
N THR A 19 -7.19 17.85 -1.09
CA THR A 19 -6.17 18.73 -0.51
C THR A 19 -5.53 18.19 0.76
N VAL A 20 -6.25 17.36 1.53
CA VAL A 20 -5.70 16.65 2.70
C VAL A 20 -4.89 15.42 2.26
N LEU A 21 -5.36 14.69 1.24
CA LEU A 21 -4.74 13.46 0.73
C LEU A 21 -3.49 13.74 -0.12
N PHE A 22 -3.49 14.82 -0.89
CA PHE A 22 -2.37 15.28 -1.72
C PHE A 22 -1.65 16.47 -1.11
N LYS A 23 -1.79 16.71 0.21
CA LYS A 23 -1.04 17.79 0.85
C LYS A 23 0.44 17.56 0.55
N PRO A 24 1.08 18.41 -0.27
CA PRO A 24 2.45 18.17 -0.63
C PRO A 24 3.25 18.25 0.66
N ILE A 25 4.13 17.27 0.89
CA ILE A 25 5.05 17.23 2.02
C ILE A 25 6.12 18.32 1.79
N ARG A 26 5.69 19.59 1.73
CA ARG A 26 6.52 20.79 1.63
C ARG A 26 6.99 21.11 3.04
N GLY A 27 8.14 20.54 3.40
CA GLY A 27 8.76 20.74 4.70
C GLY A 27 9.87 19.74 5.00
N GLN A 28 9.98 18.66 4.24
CA GLN A 28 11.04 17.69 4.40
C GLN A 28 12.30 18.15 3.65
N SER A 29 13.41 18.34 4.35
CA SER A 29 14.71 18.63 3.73
C SER A 29 15.01 17.55 2.68
N ALA A 30 15.63 17.91 1.55
CA ALA A 30 15.86 17.00 0.43
C ALA A 30 16.51 15.66 0.88
N MET A 31 17.39 15.69 1.89
CA MET A 31 17.97 14.48 2.50
C MET A 31 16.95 13.60 3.24
N LYS A 32 16.04 14.19 4.03
CA LYS A 32 15.00 13.42 4.72
C LYS A 32 14.03 12.77 3.70
N GLY A 33 13.71 13.48 2.61
CA GLY A 33 12.90 12.92 1.52
C GLY A 33 13.58 11.76 0.80
N LEU A 34 14.89 11.88 0.55
CA LEU A 34 15.71 10.80 -0.03
C LEU A 34 15.72 9.55 0.87
N ILE A 35 15.90 9.72 2.18
CA ILE A 35 15.92 8.60 3.14
C ILE A 35 14.57 7.87 3.15
N VAL A 36 13.47 8.62 3.21
CA VAL A 36 12.11 8.03 3.18
C VAL A 36 11.85 7.32 1.85
N PHE A 37 12.32 7.88 0.73
CA PHE A 37 12.20 7.26 -0.59
C PHE A 37 12.96 5.93 -0.66
N VAL A 38 14.22 5.90 -0.23
CA VAL A 38 15.06 4.68 -0.22
C VAL A 38 14.43 3.62 0.68
N LEU A 39 13.99 3.97 1.90
CA LEU A 39 13.30 3.04 2.78
C LEU A 39 12.01 2.52 2.14
N GLY A 40 11.22 3.38 1.50
CA GLY A 40 10.03 3.00 0.76
C GLY A 40 10.31 1.97 -0.34
N MET A 41 11.40 2.12 -1.10
CA MET A 41 11.79 1.13 -2.11
C MET A 41 12.21 -0.22 -1.51
N VAL A 42 12.92 -0.21 -0.38
CA VAL A 42 13.30 -1.44 0.34
C VAL A 42 12.06 -2.17 0.83
N PHE A 43 11.12 -1.46 1.46
CA PHE A 43 9.88 -2.07 1.94
C PHE A 43 8.97 -2.54 0.81
N LEU A 44 8.94 -1.84 -0.33
CA LEU A 44 8.25 -2.31 -1.52
C LEU A 44 8.85 -3.64 -2.01
N ALA A 45 10.18 -3.74 -2.08
CA ALA A 45 10.85 -4.98 -2.46
C ALA A 45 10.52 -6.13 -1.49
N LEU A 46 10.48 -5.86 -0.18
CA LEU A 46 10.06 -6.83 0.83
C LEU A 46 8.59 -7.25 0.65
N ALA A 47 7.71 -6.30 0.32
CA ALA A 47 6.31 -6.58 0.03
C ALA A 47 6.12 -7.41 -1.25
N LEU A 48 7.11 -7.50 -2.15
CA LEU A 48 7.04 -8.35 -3.33
C LEU A 48 7.50 -9.80 -3.08
N ILE A 49 8.14 -10.11 -1.94
CA ILE A 49 8.58 -11.47 -1.57
C ILE A 49 7.47 -12.53 -1.72
N PRO A 50 6.22 -12.29 -1.27
CA PRO A 50 5.14 -13.26 -1.40
C PRO A 50 4.84 -13.61 -2.87
N THR A 51 4.95 -12.63 -3.78
CA THR A 51 4.75 -12.83 -5.22
C THR A 51 5.81 -13.75 -5.83
N TRP A 52 7.07 -13.61 -5.42
CA TRP A 52 8.14 -14.51 -5.84
C TRP A 52 7.95 -15.93 -5.28
N GLY A 53 7.49 -16.04 -4.04
CA GLY A 53 7.13 -17.33 -3.43
C GLY A 53 6.01 -18.04 -4.19
N TYR A 54 4.98 -17.30 -4.62
CA TYR A 54 3.92 -17.84 -5.47
C TYR A 54 4.46 -18.38 -6.80
N LEU A 55 5.30 -17.61 -7.49
CA LEU A 55 5.88 -18.00 -8.77
C LEU A 55 6.73 -19.26 -8.65
N LEU A 56 7.54 -19.37 -7.59
CA LEU A 56 8.36 -20.55 -7.31
C LEU A 56 7.50 -21.80 -7.08
N VAL A 57 6.46 -21.69 -6.24
CA VAL A 57 5.54 -22.79 -5.95
C VAL A 57 4.76 -23.22 -7.18
N TYR A 58 4.30 -22.26 -7.99
CA TYR A 58 3.61 -22.55 -9.25
C TYR A 58 4.53 -23.27 -10.25
N HIS A 59 5.81 -22.91 -10.31
CA HIS A 59 6.77 -23.56 -11.20
C HIS A 59 7.15 -24.97 -10.73
N LEU A 60 7.40 -25.15 -9.43
CA LEU A 60 7.73 -26.45 -8.82
C LEU A 60 6.58 -27.46 -8.95
N LEU A 61 5.33 -27.02 -8.76
CA LEU A 61 4.18 -27.92 -8.80
C LEU A 61 3.69 -28.22 -10.22
N SER A 62 4.15 -27.45 -11.23
CA SER A 62 3.80 -27.61 -12.65
C SER A 62 2.36 -28.13 -12.89
N PRO A 63 1.34 -27.43 -12.35
CA PRO A 63 -0.02 -27.95 -12.34
C PRO A 63 -0.53 -28.15 -13.78
N GLU A 64 -0.92 -29.37 -14.13
CA GLU A 64 -1.35 -29.71 -15.50
C GLU A 64 -2.85 -29.48 -15.73
N GLY A 65 -3.66 -29.52 -14.67
CA GLY A 65 -5.12 -29.35 -14.74
C GLY A 65 -5.62 -27.93 -14.43
N PHE A 66 -6.74 -27.53 -15.04
CA PHE A 66 -7.41 -26.24 -14.79
C PHE A 66 -7.75 -26.04 -13.30
N TRP A 67 -8.31 -27.06 -12.65
CA TRP A 67 -8.67 -27.01 -11.23
C TRP A 67 -7.45 -26.84 -10.30
N GLN A 68 -6.31 -27.45 -10.64
CA GLN A 68 -5.07 -27.27 -9.87
C GLN A 68 -4.52 -25.84 -10.01
N LYS A 69 -4.51 -25.31 -11.25
CA LYS A 69 -4.10 -23.92 -11.50
C LYS A 69 -5.01 -22.93 -10.76
N PHE A 70 -6.32 -23.15 -10.79
CA PHE A 70 -7.30 -22.30 -10.11
C PHE A 70 -7.14 -22.33 -8.59
N VAL A 71 -6.94 -23.51 -7.98
CA VAL A 71 -6.74 -23.65 -6.53
C VAL A 71 -5.41 -23.06 -6.08
N ILE A 72 -4.31 -23.31 -6.79
CA ILE A 72 -2.99 -22.73 -6.48
C ILE A 72 -3.05 -21.21 -6.60
N PHE A 73 -3.66 -20.69 -7.66
CA PHE A 73 -3.87 -19.25 -7.84
C PHE A 73 -4.74 -18.66 -6.73
N GLY A 74 -5.86 -19.31 -6.38
CA GLY A 74 -6.76 -18.88 -5.31
C GLY A 74 -6.08 -18.84 -3.94
N ILE A 75 -5.31 -19.88 -3.58
CA ILE A 75 -4.53 -19.93 -2.33
C ILE A 75 -3.42 -18.87 -2.36
N GLY A 76 -2.75 -18.71 -3.50
CA GLY A 76 -1.73 -17.69 -3.70
C GLY A 76 -2.29 -16.29 -3.49
N VAL A 77 -3.38 -15.92 -4.16
CA VAL A 77 -4.01 -14.60 -4.02
C VAL A 77 -4.56 -14.40 -2.61
N TYR A 78 -5.16 -15.41 -1.99
CA TYR A 78 -5.75 -15.29 -0.66
C TYR A 78 -4.70 -15.15 0.45
N LEU A 79 -3.72 -16.06 0.53
CA LEU A 79 -2.70 -16.04 1.58
C LEU A 79 -1.61 -15.00 1.30
N LEU A 80 -1.03 -15.03 0.09
CA LEU A 80 0.11 -14.19 -0.24
C LEU A 80 -0.34 -12.78 -0.55
N GLY A 81 -1.48 -12.59 -1.24
CA GLY A 81 -2.08 -11.27 -1.45
C GLY A 81 -2.57 -10.62 -0.15
N GLY A 82 -3.19 -11.39 0.75
CA GLY A 82 -3.59 -10.90 2.07
C GLY A 82 -2.40 -10.41 2.91
N ILE A 83 -1.34 -11.22 2.98
CA ILE A 83 -0.07 -10.83 3.62
C ILE A 83 0.55 -9.60 2.93
N GLN A 84 0.49 -9.53 1.60
CA GLN A 84 1.00 -8.39 0.84
C GLN A 84 0.29 -7.09 1.19
N ILE A 85 -1.03 -7.12 1.33
CA ILE A 85 -1.83 -5.95 1.71
C ILE A 85 -1.52 -5.54 3.16
N ILE A 86 -1.40 -6.49 4.09
CA ILE A 86 -1.05 -6.19 5.49
C ILE A 86 0.35 -5.54 5.56
N LEU A 87 1.33 -6.08 4.84
CA LEU A 87 2.69 -5.51 4.75
C LEU A 87 2.68 -4.12 4.11
N LEU A 88 1.89 -3.92 3.06
CA LEU A 88 1.76 -2.61 2.41
C LEU A 88 1.15 -1.58 3.36
N VAL A 89 0.09 -1.94 4.09
CA VAL A 89 -0.55 -1.06 5.09
C VAL A 89 0.42 -0.71 6.22
N LEU A 90 1.16 -1.70 6.73
CA LEU A 90 2.22 -1.46 7.73
C LEU A 90 3.31 -0.53 7.20
N CYS A 91 3.74 -0.73 5.95
CA CYS A 91 4.75 0.12 5.31
C CYS A 91 4.27 1.57 5.19
N VAL A 92 3.05 1.79 4.69
CA VAL A 92 2.47 3.13 4.56
C VAL A 92 2.33 3.78 5.93
N ALA A 93 1.89 3.03 6.94
CA ALA A 93 1.76 3.53 8.31
C ALA A 93 3.13 3.93 8.91
N LEU A 94 4.17 3.10 8.73
CA LEU A 94 5.52 3.40 9.21
C LEU A 94 6.13 4.62 8.51
N VAL A 95 5.99 4.70 7.18
CA VAL A 95 6.44 5.86 6.40
C VAL A 95 5.71 7.12 6.86
N TRP A 96 4.40 7.05 7.10
CA TRP A 96 3.62 8.17 7.62
C TRP A 96 4.08 8.61 9.01
N VAL A 97 4.34 7.67 9.93
CA VAL A 97 4.85 7.98 11.27
C VAL A 97 6.24 8.62 11.19
N MET A 98 7.15 8.08 10.38
CA MET A 98 8.49 8.66 10.19
C MET A 98 8.43 10.04 9.53
N ALA A 99 7.50 10.27 8.60
CA ALA A 99 7.33 11.56 7.94
C ALA A 99 6.72 12.63 8.86
N THR A 100 5.91 12.24 9.84
CA THR A 100 5.21 13.17 10.75
C THR A 100 5.97 13.45 12.05
N LYS A 101 6.79 12.50 12.51
CA LYS A 101 7.59 12.64 13.74
C LYS A 101 9.07 12.98 13.50
N GLY A 102 9.51 12.99 12.23
CA GLY A 102 10.91 13.19 11.82
C GLY A 102 11.32 14.63 11.56
#